data_AF-A0A5C2LIP7-F1
#
_entry.id   AF-A0A5C2LIP7-F1
#
_cell.length_a   1.000
_cell.length_b   1.000
_cell.length_c   1.000
_cell.angle_alpha   90.00
_cell.angle_beta   90.00
_cell.angle_gamma   90.00
#
_symmetry.space_group_name_H-M   'P 1'
#
loop_
_entity.id
_entity.type
_entity.pdbx_description
1 polymer ?
#
loop_
_entity_poly.entity_id
_entity_poly.type
_entity_poly.pdbx_seq_one_letter_code
_entity_poly.pdbx_strand_id
1 'polypeptide(L)'
;MLLSARQRLAPARRPSVPLECRHTLAAHAHSADIIWLNNALHRLLPEDPGLLATLQQLAVPGALLYVMEFRQLTPSALLSTLLLTNGQPEALLHNSADWAALFSAAAFNCQHGDEVAGLQRFLVQCPDRQVRRDPRQLQAALAGRLPGWMVPQRIVFLDALPLTANGKIDYRALKRRHTPEAENPAEADLPCGDIEKQVAALWQQLLSTGNVTRETDFFQQGGDSLLATRLTGQLHQAGYEAQLSDLFNHPRLADFAATLRKTDVPVEQPFVHSPEDRYQPFALTDVQQAYRWASAGLCPGGVGSHFFVEFEIADLDLTRLETVWNRLIARHDMLRAIVRDGQQQVLEQTPPGDTRTHLHTPEEALRVREKLAHQVLNPEVWPVFDLRVGYVDGCLPACGCVWITCCLTV
;
A
#
# COMPACT_ATOMS: atom_id res chain seq x y z
N MET A 1 34.60 2.31 -20.51
CA MET A 1 33.34 1.77 -21.09
C MET A 1 32.63 0.97 -20.02
N LEU A 2 31.31 1.14 -19.87
CA LEU A 2 30.50 0.41 -18.86
C LEU A 2 29.62 -0.63 -19.55
N LEU A 3 29.58 -1.84 -19.00
CA LEU A 3 28.71 -2.92 -19.47
C LEU A 3 27.77 -3.31 -18.32
N SER A 4 26.45 -3.19 -18.55
CA SER A 4 25.42 -3.66 -17.60
C SER A 4 24.60 -4.81 -18.18
N ALA A 5 24.19 -5.74 -17.32
CA ALA A 5 23.32 -6.85 -17.64
C ALA A 5 21.91 -6.36 -18.02
N ARG A 6 21.45 -5.23 -17.48
CA ARG A 6 20.16 -4.61 -17.85
C ARG A 6 20.07 -4.21 -19.32
N GLN A 7 21.20 -3.96 -19.99
CA GLN A 7 21.24 -3.58 -21.40
C GLN A 7 21.30 -4.77 -22.37
N ARG A 8 21.28 -6.02 -21.89
CA ARG A 8 21.31 -7.24 -22.74
C ARG A 8 20.02 -7.48 -23.56
N LEU A 9 18.96 -6.68 -23.38
CA LEU A 9 17.67 -6.86 -24.05
C LEU A 9 17.33 -5.78 -25.10
N ALA A 10 18.21 -4.81 -25.37
CA ALA A 10 17.98 -3.80 -26.41
C ALA A 10 19.02 -3.94 -27.55
N PRO A 11 18.61 -3.83 -28.83
CA PRO A 11 19.54 -3.88 -29.94
C PRO A 11 20.44 -2.64 -29.94
N ALA A 12 21.71 -2.86 -29.58
CA ALA A 12 22.89 -2.04 -29.82
C ALA A 12 22.76 -0.51 -29.59
N ARG A 13 23.16 -0.06 -28.40
CA ARG A 13 24.05 1.11 -28.23
C ARG A 13 24.82 0.94 -26.92
N ARG A 14 26.12 0.63 -27.03
CA ARG A 14 27.04 0.52 -25.89
C ARG A 14 27.37 1.95 -25.43
N PRO A 15 26.99 2.40 -24.23
CA PRO A 15 27.31 3.76 -23.81
C PRO A 15 28.79 3.84 -23.40
N SER A 16 29.57 4.63 -24.13
CA SER A 16 30.80 5.21 -23.60
C SER A 16 30.39 6.35 -22.67
N VAL A 17 30.44 6.14 -21.36
CA VAL A 17 30.22 7.21 -20.38
C VAL A 17 31.53 7.99 -20.21
N PRO A 18 31.57 9.30 -20.51
CA PRO A 18 32.73 10.14 -20.18
C PRO A 18 32.84 10.26 -18.65
N LEU A 19 34.05 10.05 -18.11
CA LEU A 19 34.32 10.15 -16.67
C LEU A 19 34.30 11.61 -16.15
N GLU A 20 34.20 12.60 -17.04
CA GLU A 20 34.32 14.03 -16.72
C GLU A 20 33.01 14.68 -16.21
N CYS A 21 31.85 14.02 -16.39
CA CYS A 21 30.56 14.59 -16.00
C CYS A 21 29.93 13.88 -14.78
N ARG A 22 30.03 14.52 -13.60
CA ARG A 22 29.50 13.99 -12.32
C ARG A 22 28.00 13.65 -12.37
N HIS A 23 27.20 14.45 -13.08
CA HIS A 23 25.76 14.19 -13.22
C HIS A 23 25.47 12.90 -14.00
N THR A 24 26.29 12.61 -15.03
CA THR A 24 26.18 11.38 -15.82
C THR A 24 26.61 10.17 -15.00
N LEU A 25 27.66 10.29 -14.16
CA LEU A 25 28.13 9.22 -13.30
C LEU A 25 27.12 8.83 -12.22
N ALA A 26 26.45 9.81 -11.61
CA ALA A 26 25.40 9.55 -10.61
C ALA A 26 24.24 8.73 -11.17
N ALA A 27 23.86 8.95 -12.44
CA ALA A 27 22.81 8.18 -13.11
C ALA A 27 23.19 6.70 -13.36
N HIS A 28 24.48 6.38 -13.29
CA HIS A 28 25.03 5.03 -13.52
C HIS A 28 25.59 4.39 -12.24
N ALA A 29 25.31 4.94 -11.07
CA ALA A 29 25.73 4.36 -9.80
C ALA A 29 25.21 2.92 -9.66
N HIS A 30 26.10 2.00 -9.27
CA HIS A 30 25.84 0.57 -9.05
C HIS A 30 25.15 -0.13 -10.21
N SER A 31 25.56 0.18 -11.45
CA SER A 31 24.92 -0.35 -12.65
C SER A 31 25.84 -1.19 -13.53
N ALA A 32 27.16 -1.11 -13.36
CA ALA A 32 28.11 -1.81 -14.21
C ALA A 32 28.54 -3.16 -13.61
N ASP A 33 28.37 -4.25 -14.38
CA ASP A 33 28.89 -5.58 -14.06
C ASP A 33 30.35 -5.73 -14.54
N ILE A 34 30.68 -5.07 -15.66
CA ILE A 34 32.02 -5.01 -16.20
C ILE A 34 32.38 -3.57 -16.53
N ILE A 35 33.54 -3.12 -16.08
CA ILE A 35 34.13 -1.84 -16.44
C ILE A 35 35.38 -2.11 -17.27
N TRP A 36 35.40 -1.62 -18.50
CA TRP A 36 36.57 -1.72 -19.37
C TRP A 36 37.30 -0.37 -19.38
N LEU A 37 38.57 -0.41 -18.96
CA LEU A 37 39.50 0.72 -18.94
C LEU A 37 40.62 0.45 -19.95
N ASN A 38 40.83 1.40 -20.87
CA ASN A 38 41.86 1.29 -21.90
C ASN A 38 42.73 2.55 -21.88
N ASN A 39 43.92 2.38 -21.32
CA ASN A 39 44.95 3.39 -21.11
C ASN A 39 44.38 4.68 -20.51
N ALA A 40 43.59 4.53 -19.45
CA ALA A 40 42.77 5.58 -18.86
C ALA A 40 43.23 5.94 -17.45
N LEU A 41 43.73 4.98 -16.67
CA LEU A 41 44.13 5.21 -15.29
C LEU A 41 45.42 6.05 -15.22
N HIS A 42 46.42 5.75 -16.05
CA HIS A 42 47.65 6.58 -16.15
C HIS A 42 47.37 8.03 -16.52
N ARG A 43 46.27 8.29 -17.26
CA ARG A 43 45.91 9.64 -17.73
C ARG A 43 45.18 10.46 -16.68
N LEU A 44 44.48 9.82 -15.75
CA LEU A 44 43.50 10.48 -14.89
C LEU A 44 43.85 10.45 -13.41
N LEU A 45 44.54 9.42 -12.90
CA LEU A 45 44.91 9.33 -11.48
C LEU A 45 45.75 10.50 -10.94
N PRO A 46 46.65 11.12 -11.72
CA PRO A 46 47.41 12.28 -11.25
C PRO A 46 46.53 13.53 -11.06
N GLU A 47 45.43 13.64 -11.81
CA GLU A 47 44.49 14.77 -11.72
C GLU A 47 43.29 14.48 -10.80
N ASP A 48 42.91 13.20 -10.64
CA ASP A 48 41.81 12.75 -9.79
C ASP A 48 42.18 11.47 -9.01
N PRO A 49 42.78 11.61 -7.81
CA PRO A 49 43.08 10.47 -6.94
C PRO A 49 41.82 9.75 -6.43
N GLY A 50 40.63 10.35 -6.58
CA GLY A 50 39.34 9.74 -6.23
C GLY A 50 38.79 8.79 -7.30
N LEU A 51 39.43 8.66 -8.46
CA LEU A 51 38.92 7.88 -9.59
C LEU A 51 38.61 6.41 -9.23
N LEU A 52 39.48 5.75 -8.47
CA LEU A 52 39.25 4.36 -8.04
C LEU A 52 37.99 4.24 -7.16
N ALA A 53 37.70 5.23 -6.31
CA ALA A 53 36.47 5.27 -5.52
C ALA A 53 35.23 5.54 -6.40
N THR A 54 35.37 6.42 -7.41
CA THR A 54 34.33 6.66 -8.42
C THR A 54 34.00 5.37 -9.19
N LEU A 55 35.01 4.58 -9.57
CA LEU A 55 34.81 3.30 -10.24
C LEU A 55 34.03 2.30 -9.34
N GLN A 56 34.28 2.28 -8.03
CA GLN A 56 33.50 1.47 -7.09
C GLN A 56 32.04 1.92 -6.99
N GLN A 57 31.77 3.23 -7.08
CA GLN A 57 30.40 3.75 -7.07
C GLN A 57 29.62 3.36 -8.33
N LEU A 58 30.29 3.20 -9.48
CA LEU A 58 29.66 2.77 -10.72
C LEU A 58 29.39 1.26 -10.77
N ALA A 59 30.25 0.47 -10.13
CA ALA A 59 30.20 -0.98 -10.16
C ALA A 59 29.14 -1.57 -9.21
N VAL A 60 28.55 -2.69 -9.61
CA VAL A 60 27.83 -3.57 -8.67
C VAL A 60 28.83 -4.28 -7.74
N PRO A 61 28.42 -4.75 -6.55
CA PRO A 61 29.30 -5.57 -5.71
C PRO A 61 29.87 -6.75 -6.50
N GLY A 62 31.20 -6.94 -6.43
CA GLY A 62 31.89 -8.01 -7.13
C GLY A 62 32.09 -7.83 -8.65
N ALA A 63 31.75 -6.66 -9.21
CA ALA A 63 31.97 -6.35 -10.62
C ALA A 63 33.43 -6.54 -11.07
N LEU A 64 33.63 -6.84 -12.35
CA LEU A 64 34.95 -7.03 -12.94
C LEU A 64 35.43 -5.77 -13.69
N LEU A 65 36.64 -5.35 -13.40
CA LEU A 65 37.38 -4.33 -14.12
C LEU A 65 38.38 -5.03 -15.02
N TYR A 66 38.28 -4.79 -16.33
CA TYR A 66 39.32 -5.16 -17.29
C TYR A 66 40.11 -3.90 -17.63
N VAL A 67 41.35 -3.86 -17.16
CA VAL A 67 42.25 -2.72 -17.28
C VAL A 67 43.33 -3.05 -18.29
N MET A 68 43.58 -2.16 -19.25
CA MET A 68 44.71 -2.24 -20.15
C MET A 68 45.48 -0.93 -20.06
N GLU A 69 46.78 -0.97 -19.79
CA GLU A 69 47.60 0.22 -19.60
C GLU A 69 48.96 0.04 -20.30
N PHE A 70 49.45 1.06 -20.99
CA PHE A 70 50.76 0.95 -21.62
C PHE A 70 51.87 1.11 -20.58
N ARG A 71 52.87 0.22 -20.61
CA ARG A 71 54.09 0.33 -19.80
C ARG A 71 55.01 1.43 -20.32
N GLN A 72 54.98 1.66 -21.63
CA GLN A 72 55.76 2.68 -22.30
C GLN A 72 54.84 3.49 -23.21
N LEU A 73 55.01 4.80 -23.19
CA LEU A 73 54.29 5.69 -24.09
C LEU A 73 54.95 5.65 -25.47
N THR A 74 54.14 5.79 -26.52
CA THR A 74 54.68 6.07 -27.86
C THR A 74 55.33 7.46 -27.87
N PRO A 75 56.29 7.73 -28.77
CA PRO A 75 56.91 9.06 -28.87
C PRO A 75 55.90 10.22 -29.00
N SER A 76 54.76 10.00 -29.68
CA SER A 76 53.71 11.03 -29.76
C SER A 76 52.92 11.19 -28.46
N ALA A 77 52.65 10.09 -27.73
CA ALA A 77 51.99 10.14 -26.44
C ALA A 77 52.88 10.76 -25.35
N LEU A 78 54.20 10.55 -25.43
CA LEU A 78 55.22 11.24 -24.62
C LEU A 78 55.16 12.75 -24.83
N LEU A 79 55.06 13.21 -26.08
CA LEU A 79 54.99 14.64 -26.41
C LEU A 79 53.73 15.29 -25.80
N SER A 80 52.57 14.63 -25.91
CA SER A 80 51.32 15.12 -25.30
C SER A 80 51.37 15.08 -23.78
N THR A 81 52.02 14.08 -23.19
CA THR A 81 52.15 13.95 -21.72
C THR A 81 53.10 15.02 -21.17
N LEU A 82 54.24 15.28 -21.84
CA LEU A 82 55.19 16.34 -21.50
C LEU A 82 54.54 17.73 -21.46
N LEU A 83 53.57 18.00 -22.34
CA LEU A 83 52.80 19.24 -22.37
C LEU A 83 51.83 19.39 -21.19
N LEU A 84 51.39 18.27 -20.60
CA LEU A 84 50.43 18.25 -19.49
C LEU A 84 51.11 18.17 -18.11
N THR A 85 52.36 17.70 -18.02
CA THR A 85 52.93 17.21 -16.74
C THR A 85 54.17 17.94 -16.23
N ASN A 86 54.36 19.23 -16.59
CA ASN A 86 55.52 20.03 -16.14
C ASN A 86 56.87 19.29 -16.28
N GLY A 87 57.03 18.48 -17.33
CA GLY A 87 58.32 17.87 -17.70
C GLY A 87 58.68 16.54 -17.03
N GLN A 88 57.76 15.83 -16.34
CA GLN A 88 58.04 14.49 -15.79
C GLN A 88 56.99 13.43 -16.18
N PRO A 89 56.96 13.00 -17.45
CA PRO A 89 55.97 12.04 -17.95
C PRO A 89 56.17 10.61 -17.40
N GLU A 90 57.41 10.26 -17.05
CA GLU A 90 57.77 8.92 -16.53
C GLU A 90 57.24 8.68 -15.12
N ALA A 91 57.04 9.74 -14.32
CA ALA A 91 56.49 9.65 -12.97
C ALA A 91 55.01 9.22 -12.94
N LEU A 92 54.35 9.20 -14.10
CA LEU A 92 52.94 8.81 -14.24
C LEU A 92 52.75 7.40 -14.77
N LEU A 93 53.82 6.69 -15.13
CA LEU A 93 53.77 5.33 -15.64
C LEU A 93 54.05 4.35 -14.50
N HIS A 94 53.04 3.56 -14.17
CA HIS A 94 53.11 2.52 -13.16
C HIS A 94 53.44 1.19 -13.82
N ASN A 95 54.35 0.44 -13.19
CA ASN A 95 54.59 -0.95 -13.54
C ASN A 95 53.50 -1.86 -12.93
N SER A 96 53.50 -3.14 -13.29
CA SER A 96 52.47 -4.07 -12.81
C SER A 96 52.40 -4.22 -11.29
N ALA A 97 53.53 -4.11 -10.59
CA ALA A 97 53.56 -4.16 -9.14
C ALA A 97 53.00 -2.88 -8.51
N ASP A 98 53.30 -1.72 -9.09
CA ASP A 98 52.74 -0.43 -8.66
C ASP A 98 51.22 -0.41 -8.84
N TRP A 99 50.74 -0.91 -9.98
CA TRP A 99 49.31 -1.06 -10.26
C TRP A 99 48.61 -1.98 -9.26
N ALA A 100 49.20 -3.14 -8.99
CA ALA A 100 48.67 -4.08 -7.99
C ALA A 100 48.58 -3.43 -6.60
N ALA A 101 49.59 -2.64 -6.21
CA ALA A 101 49.59 -1.91 -4.94
C ALA A 101 48.48 -0.84 -4.89
N LEU A 102 48.27 -0.07 -5.97
CA LEU A 102 47.19 0.91 -6.06
C LEU A 102 45.79 0.27 -5.99
N PHE A 103 45.59 -0.84 -6.70
CA PHE A 103 44.33 -1.61 -6.62
C PHE A 103 44.08 -2.12 -5.20
N SER A 104 45.10 -2.71 -4.57
CA SER A 104 45.01 -3.22 -3.21
C SER A 104 44.72 -2.12 -2.18
N ALA A 105 45.39 -0.97 -2.30
CA ALA A 105 45.16 0.19 -1.42
C ALA A 105 43.72 0.72 -1.53
N ALA A 106 43.12 0.63 -2.71
CA ALA A 106 41.72 0.95 -2.94
C ALA A 106 40.76 -0.23 -2.65
N ALA A 107 41.21 -1.31 -2.01
CA ALA A 107 40.42 -2.51 -1.68
C ALA A 107 39.85 -3.28 -2.88
N PHE A 108 40.46 -3.14 -4.06
CA PHE A 108 40.20 -4.02 -5.20
C PHE A 108 41.04 -5.30 -5.10
N ASN A 109 40.51 -6.39 -5.65
CA ASN A 109 41.22 -7.67 -5.72
C ASN A 109 41.74 -7.91 -7.15
N CYS A 110 43.05 -7.81 -7.36
CA CYS A 110 43.67 -8.09 -8.65
C CYS A 110 43.80 -9.61 -8.87
N GLN A 111 42.93 -10.17 -9.71
CA GLN A 111 42.88 -11.62 -9.98
C GLN A 111 43.93 -12.07 -10.98
N HIS A 112 44.25 -11.21 -11.95
CA HIS A 112 45.23 -11.49 -12.99
C HIS A 112 45.93 -10.22 -13.41
N GLY A 113 47.23 -10.32 -13.70
CA GLY A 113 48.04 -9.26 -14.26
C GLY A 113 49.09 -9.87 -15.18
N ASP A 114 49.13 -9.43 -16.43
CA ASP A 114 50.17 -9.82 -17.37
C ASP A 114 50.63 -8.65 -18.25
N GLU A 115 51.72 -8.87 -18.97
CA GLU A 115 52.27 -7.89 -19.89
C GLU A 115 52.62 -8.56 -21.21
N VAL A 116 52.11 -7.99 -22.30
CA VAL A 116 52.37 -8.48 -23.67
C VAL A 116 52.76 -7.30 -24.54
N ALA A 117 53.98 -7.32 -25.08
CA ALA A 117 54.51 -6.30 -25.99
C ALA A 117 54.35 -4.85 -25.47
N GLY A 118 54.62 -4.63 -24.17
CA GLY A 118 54.54 -3.31 -23.55
C GLY A 118 53.12 -2.86 -23.15
N LEU A 119 52.10 -3.69 -23.36
CA LEU A 119 50.75 -3.51 -22.83
C LEU A 119 50.57 -4.34 -21.56
N GLN A 120 50.26 -3.69 -20.44
CA GLN A 120 49.91 -4.31 -19.17
C GLN A 120 48.41 -4.53 -19.13
N ARG A 121 47.96 -5.73 -18.76
CA ARG A 121 46.53 -6.07 -18.67
C ARG A 121 46.22 -6.62 -17.30
N PHE A 122 45.13 -6.15 -16.71
CA PHE A 122 44.69 -6.60 -15.39
C PHE A 122 43.21 -6.99 -15.42
N LEU A 123 42.90 -8.08 -14.74
CA LEU A 123 41.55 -8.43 -14.34
C LEU A 123 41.43 -8.16 -12.85
N VAL A 124 40.63 -7.17 -12.49
CA VAL A 124 40.50 -6.65 -11.13
C VAL A 124 39.05 -6.76 -10.70
N GLN A 125 38.80 -7.24 -9.48
CA GLN A 125 37.45 -7.39 -8.95
C GLN A 125 37.16 -6.29 -7.92
N CYS A 126 36.00 -5.65 -8.05
CA CYS A 126 35.48 -4.73 -7.04
C CYS A 126 35.21 -5.47 -5.73
N PRO A 127 35.41 -4.83 -4.57
CA PRO A 127 35.07 -5.45 -3.29
C PRO A 127 33.57 -5.82 -3.22
N ASP A 128 33.28 -6.97 -2.64
CA ASP A 128 31.92 -7.50 -2.38
C ASP A 128 31.23 -6.76 -1.22
N ARG A 129 31.33 -5.43 -1.18
CA ARG A 129 30.67 -4.64 -0.16
C ARG A 129 29.19 -4.48 -0.52
N GLN A 130 28.37 -5.44 -0.10
CA GLN A 130 26.92 -5.26 -0.11
C GLN A 130 26.57 -4.10 0.83
N VAL A 131 26.14 -2.97 0.29
CA VAL A 131 25.59 -1.86 1.08
C VAL A 131 24.21 -2.31 1.57
N ARG A 132 24.17 -2.93 2.76
CA ARG A 132 22.90 -3.17 3.46
C ARG A 132 22.34 -1.82 3.89
N ARG A 133 21.27 -1.39 3.21
CA ARG A 133 20.55 -0.15 3.57
C ARG A 133 19.72 -0.38 4.83
N ASP A 134 19.44 0.70 5.55
CA ASP A 134 18.56 0.66 6.71
C ASP A 134 17.11 0.30 6.26
N PRO A 135 16.51 -0.80 6.77
CA PRO A 135 15.12 -1.14 6.55
C PRO A 135 14.14 0.02 6.78
N ARG A 136 14.38 0.85 7.81
CA ARG A 136 13.50 1.97 8.18
C ARG A 136 13.51 3.07 7.13
N GLN A 137 14.69 3.38 6.57
CA GLN A 137 14.81 4.34 5.48
C GLN A 137 14.09 3.86 4.22
N LEU A 138 14.16 2.56 3.92
CA LEU A 138 13.45 2.00 2.77
C LEU A 138 11.92 2.02 2.98
N GLN A 139 11.45 1.68 4.18
CA GLN A 139 10.02 1.79 4.52
C GLN A 139 9.51 3.24 4.39
N ALA A 140 10.24 4.22 4.91
CA ALA A 140 9.88 5.63 4.79
C ALA A 140 9.81 6.09 3.33
N ALA A 141 10.77 5.66 2.49
CA ALA A 141 10.76 5.95 1.07
C ALA A 141 9.59 5.30 0.32
N LEU A 142 9.18 4.08 0.72
CA LEU A 142 8.02 3.38 0.17
C LEU A 142 6.71 4.06 0.59
N ALA A 143 6.59 4.51 1.85
CA ALA A 143 5.42 5.23 2.34
C ALA A 143 5.16 6.55 1.59
N GLY A 144 6.21 7.21 1.08
CA GLY A 144 6.06 8.38 0.22
C GLY A 144 5.57 8.09 -1.21
N ARG A 145 5.40 6.81 -1.58
CA ARG A 145 5.07 6.38 -2.96
C ARG A 145 3.93 5.36 -3.06
N LEU A 146 3.61 4.68 -1.96
CA LEU A 146 2.63 3.60 -1.92
C LEU A 146 1.57 3.91 -0.86
N PRO A 147 0.32 3.48 -1.07
CA PRO A 147 -0.68 3.43 -0.01
C PRO A 147 -0.15 2.63 1.20
N GLY A 148 -0.52 3.02 2.42
CA GLY A 148 0.02 2.43 3.65
C GLY A 148 -0.08 0.89 3.71
N TRP A 149 -1.19 0.32 3.24
CA TRP A 149 -1.42 -1.13 3.18
C TRP A 149 -0.51 -1.89 2.21
N MET A 150 0.20 -1.19 1.30
CA MET A 150 1.20 -1.78 0.40
C MET A 150 2.64 -1.69 0.95
N VAL A 151 2.87 -0.95 2.04
CA VAL A 151 4.21 -0.77 2.62
C VAL A 151 4.55 -2.00 3.49
N PRO A 152 5.64 -2.74 3.19
CA PRO A 152 5.99 -3.93 3.98
C PRO A 152 6.40 -3.57 5.41
N GLN A 153 5.73 -4.15 6.41
CA GLN A 153 6.03 -3.94 7.82
C GLN A 153 7.41 -4.47 8.24
N ARG A 154 7.96 -5.44 7.51
CA ARG A 154 9.31 -6.00 7.73
C ARG A 154 10.05 -6.10 6.40
N ILE A 155 11.25 -5.54 6.35
CA ILE A 155 12.15 -5.66 5.21
C ILE A 155 13.36 -6.48 5.65
N VAL A 156 13.57 -7.62 5.02
CA VAL A 156 14.71 -8.50 5.27
C VAL A 156 15.63 -8.48 4.05
N PHE A 157 16.89 -8.10 4.27
CA PHE A 157 17.91 -8.19 3.25
C PHE A 157 18.52 -9.59 3.23
N LEU A 158 18.57 -10.20 2.05
CA LEU A 158 19.12 -11.53 1.83
C LEU A 158 20.33 -11.43 0.91
N ASP A 159 21.39 -12.16 1.23
CA ASP A 159 22.56 -12.22 0.36
C ASP A 159 22.24 -12.95 -0.96
N ALA A 160 21.33 -13.94 -0.91
CA ALA A 160 20.77 -14.64 -2.07
C ALA A 160 19.37 -15.18 -1.79
N LEU A 161 18.51 -15.24 -2.82
CA LEU A 161 17.22 -15.90 -2.75
C LEU A 161 17.42 -17.42 -2.71
N PRO A 162 16.83 -18.17 -1.76
CA PRO A 162 16.88 -19.62 -1.79
C PRO A 162 16.08 -20.13 -2.98
N LEU A 163 16.64 -21.09 -3.71
CA LEU A 163 16.02 -21.68 -4.90
C LEU A 163 15.74 -23.16 -4.68
N THR A 164 14.66 -23.64 -5.28
CA THR A 164 14.34 -25.07 -5.44
C THR A 164 15.29 -25.72 -6.45
N ALA A 165 15.32 -27.06 -6.51
CA ALA A 165 16.09 -27.79 -7.52
C ALA A 165 15.76 -27.39 -8.98
N ASN A 166 14.56 -26.85 -9.21
CA ASN A 166 14.10 -26.36 -10.52
C ASN A 166 14.37 -24.85 -10.74
N GLY A 167 15.18 -24.21 -9.90
CA GLY A 167 15.57 -22.80 -10.03
C GLY A 167 14.49 -21.78 -9.65
N LYS A 168 13.30 -22.22 -9.21
CA LYS A 168 12.25 -21.32 -8.67
C LYS A 168 12.58 -20.90 -7.23
N ILE A 169 12.12 -19.73 -6.78
CA ILE A 169 12.26 -19.28 -5.39
C ILE A 169 11.60 -20.30 -4.44
N ASP A 170 12.37 -20.76 -3.45
CA ASP A 170 11.87 -21.62 -2.38
C ASP A 170 11.23 -20.77 -1.26
N TYR A 171 9.94 -20.49 -1.43
CA TYR A 171 9.14 -19.75 -0.45
C TYR A 171 9.06 -20.44 0.92
N ARG A 172 9.19 -21.77 0.99
CA ARG A 172 9.18 -22.51 2.28
C ARG A 172 10.49 -22.30 3.03
N ALA A 173 11.61 -22.29 2.31
CA ALA A 173 12.91 -21.94 2.89
C ALA A 173 12.95 -20.47 3.34
N LEU A 174 12.41 -19.54 2.53
CA LEU A 174 12.26 -18.13 2.93
C LEU A 174 11.44 -17.99 4.22
N LYS A 175 10.27 -18.63 4.26
CA LYS A 175 9.38 -18.58 5.42
C LYS A 175 10.06 -19.15 6.66
N ARG A 176 10.73 -20.31 6.59
CA ARG A 176 11.43 -20.89 7.76
C ARG A 176 12.60 -20.05 8.26
N ARG A 177 13.36 -19.40 7.37
CA ARG A 177 14.54 -18.61 7.77
C ARG A 177 14.20 -17.22 8.31
N HIS A 178 13.08 -16.66 7.90
CA HIS A 178 12.78 -15.24 8.10
C HIS A 178 11.37 -14.93 8.60
N THR A 179 10.58 -15.96 8.91
CA THR A 179 9.44 -15.81 9.83
C THR A 179 10.02 -15.94 11.23
N PRO A 180 9.94 -14.90 12.08
CA PRO A 180 10.27 -15.06 13.48
C PRO A 180 9.32 -16.11 14.08
N GLU A 181 9.86 -17.16 14.70
CA GLU A 181 9.27 -17.57 15.97
C GLU A 181 9.44 -16.35 16.86
N ALA A 182 8.34 -15.64 17.14
CA ALA A 182 8.27 -14.43 17.97
C ALA A 182 9.65 -13.91 18.38
N GLU A 183 10.29 -13.10 17.52
CA GLU A 183 11.36 -12.23 18.00
C GLU A 183 10.72 -11.47 19.15
N ASN A 184 11.05 -11.84 20.39
CA ASN A 184 10.54 -11.18 21.58
C ASN A 184 10.81 -9.69 21.31
N PRO A 185 9.77 -8.85 21.24
CA PRO A 185 9.98 -7.41 21.16
C PRO A 185 10.98 -7.08 22.27
N ALA A 186 11.97 -6.23 21.97
CA ALA A 186 12.78 -5.70 23.06
C ALA A 186 11.81 -5.17 24.13
N GLU A 187 12.07 -5.35 25.43
CA GLU A 187 11.13 -4.91 26.48
C GLU A 187 10.67 -3.46 26.30
N ALA A 188 11.54 -2.62 25.71
CA ALA A 188 11.27 -1.23 25.36
C ALA A 188 10.14 -1.02 24.33
N ASP A 189 9.86 -2.01 23.47
CA ASP A 189 8.86 -1.93 22.39
C ASP A 189 7.47 -2.41 22.83
N LEU A 190 7.36 -3.00 24.04
CA LEU A 190 6.07 -3.46 24.57
C LEU A 190 5.22 -2.29 25.10
N PRO A 191 3.89 -2.36 24.99
CA PRO A 191 2.99 -1.37 25.59
C PRO A 191 3.32 -1.13 27.07
N CYS A 192 3.58 0.14 27.42
CA CYS A 192 3.97 0.55 28.76
C CYS A 192 2.91 1.45 29.40
N GLY A 193 2.65 1.21 30.68
CA GLY A 193 1.56 1.88 31.40
C GLY A 193 0.18 1.30 31.05
N ASP A 194 -0.83 1.71 31.83
CA ASP A 194 -2.16 1.10 31.77
C ASP A 194 -2.92 1.48 30.49
N ILE A 195 -2.76 2.73 30.03
CA ILE A 195 -3.44 3.24 28.83
C ILE A 195 -2.99 2.46 27.60
N GLU A 196 -1.67 2.36 27.36
CA GLU A 196 -1.14 1.66 26.19
C GLU A 196 -1.51 0.17 26.19
N LYS A 197 -1.46 -0.50 27.35
CA LYS A 197 -1.85 -1.90 27.48
C LYS A 197 -3.33 -2.11 27.17
N GLN A 198 -4.17 -1.18 27.60
CA GLN A 198 -5.60 -1.24 27.33
C GLN A 198 -5.91 -1.00 25.84
N VAL A 199 -5.29 0.02 25.23
CA VAL A 199 -5.39 0.29 23.79
C VAL A 199 -4.88 -0.92 22.98
N ALA A 200 -3.75 -1.51 23.36
CA ALA A 200 -3.18 -2.67 22.70
C ALA A 200 -4.13 -3.86 22.71
N ALA A 201 -4.78 -4.13 23.85
CA ALA A 201 -5.76 -5.21 23.98
C ALA A 201 -6.98 -4.99 23.06
N LEU A 202 -7.50 -3.77 23.00
CA LEU A 202 -8.60 -3.42 22.09
C LEU A 202 -8.20 -3.55 20.62
N TRP A 203 -6.99 -3.12 20.25
CA TRP A 203 -6.47 -3.28 18.90
C TRP A 203 -6.34 -4.75 18.50
N GLN A 204 -5.77 -5.59 19.37
CA GLN A 204 -5.65 -7.03 19.12
C GLN A 204 -7.01 -7.68 18.86
N GLN A 205 -8.02 -7.31 19.67
CA GLN A 205 -9.38 -7.82 19.52
C GLN A 205 -10.03 -7.34 18.21
N LEU A 206 -9.90 -6.06 17.86
CA LEU A 206 -10.55 -5.47 16.69
C LEU A 206 -9.89 -5.88 15.38
N LEU A 207 -8.57 -5.95 15.34
CA LEU A 207 -7.78 -6.23 14.13
C LEU A 207 -7.52 -7.74 13.94
N SER A 208 -7.84 -8.57 14.94
CA SER A 208 -7.52 -10.01 14.95
C SER A 208 -6.02 -10.28 14.71
N THR A 209 -5.16 -9.39 15.20
CA THR A 209 -3.70 -9.45 15.05
C THR A 209 -3.01 -10.03 16.28
N GLY A 210 -1.76 -10.47 16.11
CA GLY A 210 -0.91 -10.97 17.20
C GLY A 210 -0.38 -9.86 18.13
N ASN A 211 0.89 -9.93 18.53
CA ASN A 211 1.47 -8.97 19.46
C ASN A 211 1.47 -7.54 18.88
N VAL A 212 0.82 -6.61 19.58
CA VAL A 212 0.85 -5.18 19.26
C VAL A 212 1.93 -4.52 20.12
N THR A 213 2.82 -3.78 19.46
CA THR A 213 3.92 -3.01 20.08
C THR A 213 3.58 -1.52 20.11
N ARG A 214 4.38 -0.74 20.85
CA ARG A 214 4.29 0.72 20.91
C ARG A 214 4.32 1.41 19.54
N GLU A 215 5.10 0.85 18.61
CA GLU A 215 5.28 1.38 17.25
C GLU A 215 4.31 0.79 16.23
N THR A 216 3.40 -0.09 16.66
CA THR A 216 2.40 -0.66 15.74
C THR A 216 1.48 0.45 15.26
N ASP A 217 1.26 0.50 13.95
CA ASP A 217 0.37 1.45 13.28
C ASP A 217 -0.99 0.79 12.98
N PHE A 218 -2.08 1.41 13.44
CA PHE A 218 -3.44 0.88 13.33
C PHE A 218 -3.85 0.56 11.88
N PHE A 219 -3.57 1.48 10.96
CA PHE A 219 -4.01 1.36 9.56
C PHE A 219 -3.11 0.40 8.78
N GLN A 220 -1.82 0.29 9.13
CA GLN A 220 -0.93 -0.71 8.55
C GLN A 220 -1.30 -2.15 8.98
N GLN A 221 -1.99 -2.31 10.10
CA GLN A 221 -2.54 -3.60 10.54
C GLN A 221 -3.92 -3.91 9.92
N GLY A 222 -4.39 -3.12 8.96
CA GLY A 222 -5.68 -3.33 8.30
C GLY A 222 -6.86 -2.66 9.01
N GLY A 223 -6.60 -1.72 9.93
CA GLY A 223 -7.62 -0.87 10.49
C GLY A 223 -8.29 0.00 9.42
N ASP A 224 -9.60 0.18 9.53
CA ASP A 224 -10.39 1.10 8.70
C ASP A 224 -11.21 2.06 9.58
N SER A 225 -11.99 2.94 8.95
CA SER A 225 -12.81 3.91 9.67
C SER A 225 -13.91 3.28 10.54
N LEU A 226 -14.42 2.10 10.17
CA LEU A 226 -15.43 1.38 10.95
C LEU A 226 -14.80 0.78 12.21
N LEU A 227 -13.64 0.15 12.09
CA LEU A 227 -12.88 -0.36 13.22
C LEU A 227 -12.39 0.76 14.13
N ALA A 228 -11.97 1.89 13.56
CA ALA A 228 -11.58 3.08 14.31
C ALA A 228 -12.76 3.67 15.11
N THR A 229 -13.95 3.75 14.50
CA THR A 229 -15.17 4.21 15.20
C THR A 229 -15.58 3.26 16.33
N ARG A 230 -15.44 1.95 16.12
CA ARG A 230 -15.67 0.95 17.18
C ARG A 230 -14.65 1.09 18.31
N LEU A 231 -13.38 1.30 17.98
CA LEU A 231 -12.31 1.53 18.95
C LEU A 231 -12.61 2.75 19.82
N THR A 232 -12.93 3.90 19.23
CA THR A 232 -13.26 5.12 19.98
C THR A 232 -14.47 4.92 20.89
N GLY A 233 -15.51 4.22 20.40
CA GLY A 233 -16.68 3.87 21.23
C GLY A 233 -16.34 2.98 22.43
N GLN A 234 -15.48 1.98 22.25
CA GLN A 234 -15.02 1.12 23.35
C GLN A 234 -14.10 1.87 24.34
N LEU A 235 -13.28 2.81 23.86
CA LEU A 235 -12.47 3.67 24.72
C LEU A 235 -13.32 4.65 25.52
N HIS A 236 -14.38 5.20 24.94
CA HIS A 236 -15.36 6.00 25.66
C HIS A 236 -16.01 5.16 26.77
N GLN A 237 -16.45 3.93 26.48
CA GLN A 237 -16.99 3.01 27.49
C GLN A 237 -15.99 2.69 28.61
N ALA A 238 -14.70 2.71 28.30
CA ALA A 238 -13.62 2.51 29.26
C ALA A 238 -13.22 3.79 30.03
N GLY A 239 -13.91 4.92 29.81
CA GLY A 239 -13.67 6.18 30.52
C GLY A 239 -12.55 7.04 29.93
N TYR A 240 -12.26 6.91 28.64
CA TYR A 240 -11.31 7.78 27.94
C TYR A 240 -12.04 8.73 26.98
N GLU A 241 -11.54 9.95 26.86
CA GLU A 241 -11.84 10.84 25.74
C GLU A 241 -11.00 10.41 24.53
N ALA A 242 -11.65 9.90 23.48
CA ALA A 242 -11.00 9.36 22.30
C ALA A 242 -11.63 9.91 21.02
N GLN A 243 -10.93 10.80 20.32
CA GLN A 243 -11.42 11.32 19.05
C GLN A 243 -10.92 10.50 17.88
N LEU A 244 -11.80 10.27 16.90
CA LEU A 244 -11.43 9.58 15.67
C LEU A 244 -10.30 10.33 14.92
N SER A 245 -10.31 11.66 14.96
CA SER A 245 -9.26 12.50 14.37
C SER A 245 -7.88 12.25 14.96
N ASP A 246 -7.80 11.96 16.27
CA ASP A 246 -6.53 11.71 16.93
C ASP A 246 -5.88 10.43 16.42
N LEU A 247 -6.68 9.37 16.20
CA LEU A 247 -6.17 8.13 15.63
C LEU A 247 -5.65 8.30 14.21
N PHE A 248 -6.29 9.14 13.40
CA PHE A 248 -5.80 9.45 12.04
C PHE A 248 -4.51 10.26 12.05
N ASN A 249 -4.38 11.22 12.97
CA ASN A 249 -3.18 12.06 13.09
C ASN A 249 -2.00 11.32 13.74
N HIS A 250 -2.31 10.38 14.64
CA HIS A 250 -1.35 9.66 15.46
C HIS A 250 -1.62 8.15 15.41
N PRO A 251 -1.43 7.48 14.26
CA PRO A 251 -1.88 6.10 14.07
C PRO A 251 -1.03 5.06 14.80
N ARG A 252 0.09 5.44 15.41
CA ARG A 252 0.95 4.55 16.19
C ARG A 252 0.40 4.39 17.61
N LEU A 253 0.49 3.19 18.17
CA LEU A 253 -0.10 2.88 19.47
C LEU A 253 0.35 3.85 20.57
N ALA A 254 1.66 4.09 20.68
CA ALA A 254 2.19 5.00 21.71
C ALA A 254 1.72 6.45 21.50
N ASP A 255 1.71 6.93 20.26
CA ASP A 255 1.32 8.30 19.94
C ASP A 255 -0.19 8.52 20.17
N PHE A 256 -1.03 7.57 19.76
CA PHE A 256 -2.47 7.59 20.01
C PHE A 256 -2.78 7.51 21.51
N ALA A 257 -2.15 6.56 22.22
CA ALA A 257 -2.37 6.41 23.66
C ALA A 257 -1.99 7.68 24.43
N ALA A 258 -0.99 8.44 23.95
CA ALA A 258 -0.60 9.71 24.55
C ALA A 258 -1.64 10.83 24.37
N THR A 259 -2.55 10.74 23.40
CA THR A 259 -3.65 11.71 23.24
C THR A 259 -4.82 11.44 24.18
N LEU A 260 -4.96 10.20 24.65
CA LEU A 260 -6.08 9.78 25.49
C LEU A 260 -6.03 10.42 26.87
N ARG A 261 -7.18 10.94 27.30
CA ARG A 261 -7.37 11.50 28.63
C ARG A 261 -8.44 10.71 29.36
N LYS A 262 -8.16 10.35 30.61
CA LYS A 262 -9.16 9.71 31.46
C LYS A 262 -10.19 10.76 31.88
N THR A 263 -11.46 10.44 31.72
CA THR A 263 -12.56 11.33 32.05
C THR A 263 -13.50 10.64 33.03
N ASP A 264 -13.92 11.38 34.06
CA ASP A 264 -14.97 10.95 34.99
C ASP A 264 -16.36 11.37 34.51
N VAL A 265 -16.45 12.01 33.34
CA VAL A 265 -17.71 12.34 32.70
C VAL A 265 -18.39 11.02 32.31
N PRO A 266 -19.62 10.77 32.78
CA PRO A 266 -20.36 9.59 32.38
C PRO A 266 -20.41 9.49 30.86
N VAL A 267 -20.05 8.33 30.34
CA VAL A 267 -20.36 7.92 28.97
C VAL A 267 -21.80 8.33 28.68
N GLU A 268 -22.06 8.93 27.50
CA GLU A 268 -23.42 9.28 27.07
C GLU A 268 -24.41 8.21 27.53
N GLN A 269 -25.49 8.63 28.18
CA GLN A 269 -26.44 7.68 28.75
C GLN A 269 -26.84 6.70 27.65
N PRO A 270 -26.69 5.39 27.90
CA PRO A 270 -27.01 4.39 26.88
C PRO A 270 -28.45 4.59 26.45
N PHE A 271 -28.72 4.49 25.14
CA PHE A 271 -30.07 4.58 24.63
C PHE A 271 -30.96 3.56 25.33
N VAL A 272 -31.94 4.04 26.09
CA VAL A 272 -32.92 3.20 26.77
C VAL A 272 -34.10 3.00 25.83
N HIS A 273 -34.32 1.77 25.39
CA HIS A 273 -35.50 1.43 24.60
C HIS A 273 -36.75 1.54 25.48
N SER A 274 -37.75 2.31 25.04
CA SER A 274 -39.08 2.37 25.64
C SER A 274 -40.07 1.51 24.84
N PRO A 275 -40.46 0.31 25.33
CA PRO A 275 -41.43 -0.53 24.64
C PRO A 275 -42.82 0.11 24.54
N GLU A 276 -43.18 0.94 25.52
CA GLU A 276 -44.50 1.58 25.62
C GLU A 276 -44.66 2.68 24.56
N ASP A 277 -43.57 3.40 24.25
CA ASP A 277 -43.57 4.49 23.28
C ASP A 277 -43.23 4.04 21.86
N ARG A 278 -42.94 2.75 21.64
CA ARG A 278 -42.40 2.22 20.38
C ARG A 278 -43.19 2.62 19.12
N TYR A 279 -44.51 2.75 19.24
CA TYR A 279 -45.42 3.08 18.13
C TYR A 279 -46.01 4.49 18.22
N GLN A 280 -45.59 5.28 19.21
CA GLN A 280 -45.99 6.67 19.32
C GLN A 280 -45.23 7.53 18.30
N PRO A 281 -45.84 8.62 17.78
CA PRO A 281 -45.12 9.57 16.96
C PRO A 281 -43.94 10.22 17.71
N PHE A 282 -42.80 10.39 17.04
CA PHE A 282 -41.61 11.02 17.58
C PHE A 282 -40.94 11.95 16.54
N ALA A 283 -40.06 12.83 17.02
CA ALA A 283 -39.39 13.79 16.16
C ALA A 283 -38.47 13.12 15.13
N LEU A 284 -38.45 13.67 13.92
CA LEU A 284 -37.46 13.31 12.90
C LEU A 284 -36.06 13.69 13.37
N THR A 285 -35.06 12.87 13.04
CA THR A 285 -33.65 13.25 13.21
C THR A 285 -33.30 14.45 12.34
N ASP A 286 -32.25 15.19 12.69
CA ASP A 286 -31.81 16.36 11.91
C ASP A 286 -31.52 16.01 10.44
N VAL A 287 -30.98 14.81 10.20
CA VAL A 287 -30.72 14.28 8.85
C VAL A 287 -32.02 14.05 8.08
N GLN A 288 -33.02 13.44 8.72
CA GLN A 288 -34.33 13.22 8.09
C GLN A 288 -35.09 14.53 7.86
N GLN A 289 -34.94 15.52 8.73
CA GLN A 289 -35.51 16.85 8.50
C GLN A 289 -34.86 17.53 7.27
N ALA A 290 -33.53 17.41 7.13
CA ALA A 290 -32.80 17.96 6.00
C ALA A 290 -33.23 17.34 4.66
N TYR A 291 -33.38 16.01 4.61
CA TYR A 291 -33.83 15.32 3.40
C TYR A 291 -35.32 15.60 3.10
N ARG A 292 -36.18 15.77 4.12
CA ARG A 292 -37.57 16.22 3.91
C ARG A 292 -37.63 17.58 3.23
N TRP A 293 -36.80 18.54 3.65
CA TRP A 293 -36.72 19.84 2.99
C TRP A 293 -36.22 19.74 1.55
N ALA A 294 -35.24 18.85 1.28
CA ALA A 294 -34.80 18.59 -0.08
C ALA A 294 -35.93 18.05 -0.97
N SER A 295 -36.76 17.13 -0.44
CA SER A 295 -37.89 16.54 -1.16
C SER A 295 -39.03 17.52 -1.48
N ALA A 296 -39.10 18.66 -0.81
CA ALA A 296 -40.11 19.71 -1.02
C ALA A 296 -39.77 20.70 -2.17
N GLY A 297 -38.91 20.29 -3.11
CA GLY A 297 -38.52 21.10 -4.27
C GLY A 297 -37.36 22.08 -4.02
N LEU A 298 -36.76 22.03 -2.84
CA LEU A 298 -35.58 22.81 -2.45
C LEU A 298 -34.37 21.87 -2.32
N CYS A 299 -34.04 21.11 -3.37
CA CYS A 299 -32.92 20.17 -3.34
C CYS A 299 -31.58 20.91 -3.21
N PRO A 300 -30.84 20.80 -2.09
CA PRO A 300 -29.46 21.23 -2.05
C PRO A 300 -28.63 20.20 -2.84
N GLY A 301 -28.19 20.55 -4.05
CA GLY A 301 -27.24 19.73 -4.83
C GLY A 301 -27.83 18.71 -5.81
N GLY A 302 -29.15 18.63 -5.99
CA GLY A 302 -29.78 17.81 -7.04
C GLY A 302 -29.66 16.28 -6.88
N VAL A 303 -29.24 15.81 -5.70
CA VAL A 303 -29.16 14.38 -5.36
C VAL A 303 -30.44 13.98 -4.63
N GLY A 304 -31.22 13.04 -5.18
CA GLY A 304 -32.40 12.50 -4.51
C GLY A 304 -32.03 11.61 -3.33
N SER A 305 -32.87 11.55 -2.29
CA SER A 305 -32.77 10.64 -1.13
C SER A 305 -33.19 9.20 -1.45
N HIS A 306 -32.91 8.77 -2.68
CA HIS A 306 -33.33 7.49 -3.22
C HIS A 306 -32.15 6.50 -3.24
N PHE A 307 -32.37 5.28 -2.73
CA PHE A 307 -31.38 4.20 -2.77
C PHE A 307 -31.89 3.03 -3.61
N PHE A 308 -31.17 2.77 -4.70
CA PHE A 308 -31.50 1.72 -5.66
C PHE A 308 -30.36 0.70 -5.70
N VAL A 309 -30.68 -0.59 -5.55
CA VAL A 309 -29.70 -1.67 -5.68
C VAL A 309 -30.28 -2.85 -6.46
N GLU A 310 -29.43 -3.48 -7.25
CA GLU A 310 -29.80 -4.62 -8.10
C GLU A 310 -28.90 -5.81 -7.77
N PHE A 311 -29.50 -6.98 -7.71
CA PHE A 311 -28.80 -8.24 -7.49
C PHE A 311 -29.17 -9.24 -8.59
N GLU A 312 -28.17 -9.96 -9.09
CA GLU A 312 -28.38 -11.10 -9.97
C GLU A 312 -28.17 -12.38 -9.16
N ILE A 313 -29.17 -13.26 -9.12
CA ILE A 313 -29.17 -14.46 -8.28
C ILE A 313 -29.65 -15.65 -9.11
N ALA A 314 -28.76 -16.63 -9.28
CA ALA A 314 -29.13 -17.93 -9.86
C ALA A 314 -30.04 -18.72 -8.89
N ASP A 315 -31.03 -19.43 -9.44
CA ASP A 315 -31.90 -20.36 -8.70
C ASP A 315 -32.63 -19.73 -7.49
N LEU A 316 -33.13 -18.50 -7.65
CA LEU A 316 -33.83 -17.79 -6.60
C LEU A 316 -35.16 -18.46 -6.21
N ASP A 317 -35.29 -18.83 -4.93
CA ASP A 317 -36.54 -19.25 -4.30
C ASP A 317 -37.36 -18.03 -3.84
N LEU A 318 -38.40 -17.69 -4.61
CA LEU A 318 -39.31 -16.58 -4.34
C LEU A 318 -40.05 -16.73 -3.01
N THR A 319 -40.50 -17.95 -2.67
CA THR A 319 -41.26 -18.19 -1.45
C THR A 319 -40.39 -17.93 -0.22
N ARG A 320 -39.12 -18.36 -0.30
CA ARG A 320 -38.14 -18.09 0.75
C ARG A 320 -37.80 -16.61 0.84
N LEU A 321 -37.63 -15.92 -0.30
CA LEU A 321 -37.39 -14.48 -0.32
C LEU A 321 -38.53 -13.71 0.35
N GLU A 322 -39.78 -13.98 -0.03
CA GLU A 322 -40.98 -13.37 0.57
C GLU A 322 -41.04 -13.62 2.08
N THR A 323 -40.75 -14.84 2.51
CA THR A 323 -40.73 -15.19 3.94
C THR A 323 -39.68 -14.40 4.70
N VAL A 324 -38.46 -14.30 4.15
CA VAL A 324 -37.36 -13.56 4.79
C VAL A 324 -37.64 -12.05 4.77
N TRP A 325 -38.18 -11.52 3.69
CA TRP A 325 -38.51 -10.10 3.57
C TRP A 325 -39.58 -9.67 4.59
N ASN A 326 -40.66 -10.46 4.74
CA ASN A 326 -41.66 -10.21 5.76
C ASN A 326 -41.09 -10.32 7.20
N ARG A 327 -40.13 -11.22 7.44
CA ARG A 327 -39.41 -11.28 8.72
C ARG A 327 -38.52 -10.05 8.96
N LEU A 328 -37.88 -9.52 7.92
CA LEU A 328 -37.09 -8.28 8.03
C LEU A 328 -38.00 -7.09 8.35
N ILE A 329 -39.14 -6.95 7.67
CA ILE A 329 -40.14 -5.91 7.95
C ILE A 329 -40.61 -6.00 9.40
N ALA A 330 -40.95 -7.20 9.89
CA ALA A 330 -41.38 -7.40 11.27
C ALA A 330 -40.27 -7.10 12.30
N ARG A 331 -39.00 -7.34 11.94
CA ARG A 331 -37.85 -7.13 12.82
C ARG A 331 -37.40 -5.67 12.91
N HIS A 332 -37.47 -4.93 11.81
CA HIS A 332 -36.88 -3.58 11.69
C HIS A 332 -37.97 -2.50 11.66
N ASP A 333 -38.05 -1.70 12.71
CA ASP A 333 -39.05 -0.64 12.87
C ASP A 333 -39.01 0.41 11.74
N MET A 334 -37.82 0.73 11.24
CA MET A 334 -37.65 1.66 10.12
C MET A 334 -38.27 1.17 8.81
N LEU A 335 -38.43 -0.15 8.60
CA LEU A 335 -39.16 -0.68 7.43
C LEU A 335 -40.68 -0.55 7.58
N ARG A 336 -41.16 -0.17 8.76
CA ARG A 336 -42.57 0.07 9.09
C ARG A 336 -42.83 1.53 9.47
N ALA A 337 -41.81 2.38 9.39
CA ALA A 337 -41.92 3.77 9.76
C ALA A 337 -42.54 4.58 8.62
N ILE A 338 -43.38 5.53 8.99
CA ILE A 338 -43.94 6.55 8.11
C ILE A 338 -43.73 7.92 8.74
N VAL A 339 -43.83 8.98 7.94
CA VAL A 339 -43.79 10.37 8.43
C VAL A 339 -45.18 10.97 8.31
N ARG A 340 -45.77 11.45 9.41
CA ARG A 340 -47.07 12.15 9.41
C ARG A 340 -46.97 13.40 10.27
N ASP A 341 -47.51 14.50 9.78
CA ASP A 341 -47.51 15.79 10.48
C ASP A 341 -46.11 16.24 10.95
N GLY A 342 -45.07 15.88 10.20
CA GLY A 342 -43.67 16.20 10.53
C GLY A 342 -43.04 15.34 11.63
N GLN A 343 -43.75 14.30 12.10
CA GLN A 343 -43.24 13.31 13.04
C GLN A 343 -43.10 11.95 12.36
N GLN A 344 -42.14 11.16 12.82
CA GLN A 344 -42.01 9.76 12.43
C GLN A 344 -42.87 8.88 13.34
N GLN A 345 -43.50 7.86 12.78
CA GLN A 345 -44.25 6.86 13.53
C GLN A 345 -43.99 5.46 12.99
N VAL A 346 -43.71 4.51 13.89
CA VAL A 346 -43.59 3.09 13.54
C VAL A 346 -44.97 2.46 13.55
N LEU A 347 -45.35 1.79 12.46
CA LEU A 347 -46.60 1.04 12.38
C LEU A 347 -46.49 -0.28 13.15
N GLU A 348 -47.39 -0.49 14.11
CA GLU A 348 -47.46 -1.74 14.88
C GLU A 348 -47.72 -2.95 13.98
N GLN A 349 -48.64 -2.80 13.03
CA GLN A 349 -48.98 -3.80 12.03
C GLN A 349 -48.88 -3.21 10.63
N THR A 350 -48.32 -3.96 9.70
CA THR A 350 -48.31 -3.64 8.28
C THR A 350 -48.98 -4.79 7.51
N PRO A 351 -49.63 -4.51 6.38
CA PRO A 351 -50.00 -5.56 5.44
C PRO A 351 -48.76 -6.42 5.08
N PRO A 352 -48.94 -7.70 4.72
CA PRO A 352 -47.85 -8.48 4.15
C PRO A 352 -47.21 -7.72 2.98
N GLY A 353 -45.89 -7.68 2.92
CA GLY A 353 -45.18 -7.03 1.82
C GLY A 353 -45.51 -7.73 0.51
N ASP A 354 -46.08 -6.97 -0.44
CA ASP A 354 -46.41 -7.47 -1.77
C ASP A 354 -45.12 -7.52 -2.61
N THR A 355 -44.47 -8.68 -2.63
CA THR A 355 -43.30 -8.92 -3.48
C THR A 355 -43.81 -9.21 -4.89
N ARG A 356 -44.21 -8.16 -5.62
CA ARG A 356 -44.85 -8.35 -6.92
C ARG A 356 -43.86 -9.01 -7.87
N THR A 357 -44.12 -10.29 -8.14
CA THR A 357 -43.41 -11.07 -9.13
C THR A 357 -44.00 -10.77 -10.49
N HIS A 358 -43.16 -10.39 -11.44
CA HIS A 358 -43.55 -10.26 -12.84
C HIS A 358 -42.53 -11.03 -13.69
N LEU A 359 -43.02 -11.99 -14.49
CA LEU A 359 -42.25 -12.49 -15.63
C LEU A 359 -42.08 -11.31 -16.58
N HIS A 360 -40.83 -11.01 -16.94
CA HIS A 360 -40.53 -9.88 -17.77
C HIS A 360 -39.81 -10.35 -19.02
N THR A 361 -40.32 -9.93 -20.18
CA THR A 361 -39.46 -9.80 -21.35
C THR A 361 -38.29 -8.85 -21.00
N PRO A 362 -37.12 -8.94 -21.66
CA PRO A 362 -36.01 -8.02 -21.41
C PRO A 362 -36.40 -6.53 -21.48
N GLU A 363 -37.36 -6.17 -22.33
CA GLU A 363 -37.89 -4.80 -22.43
C GLU A 363 -38.71 -4.38 -21.20
N GLU A 364 -39.54 -5.27 -20.67
CA GLU A 364 -40.30 -4.99 -19.44
C GLU A 364 -39.39 -4.90 -18.23
N ALA A 365 -38.35 -5.73 -18.16
CA ALA A 365 -37.34 -5.69 -17.13
C ALA A 365 -36.64 -4.33 -17.08
N LEU A 366 -36.25 -3.81 -18.25
CA LEU A 366 -35.68 -2.46 -18.37
C LEU A 366 -36.66 -1.37 -17.93
N ARG A 367 -37.95 -1.49 -18.27
CA ARG A 367 -38.97 -0.52 -17.82
C ARG A 367 -39.17 -0.53 -16.31
N VAL A 368 -39.17 -1.71 -15.68
CA VAL A 368 -39.27 -1.81 -14.22
C VAL A 368 -38.03 -1.23 -13.57
N ARG A 369 -36.85 -1.57 -14.06
CA ARG A 369 -35.58 -0.98 -13.62
C ARG A 369 -35.60 0.53 -13.70
N GLU A 370 -35.97 1.11 -14.84
CA GLU A 370 -36.02 2.57 -15.04
C GLU A 370 -37.01 3.23 -14.07
N LYS A 371 -38.20 2.63 -13.93
CA LYS A 371 -39.20 3.11 -12.98
C LYS A 371 -38.65 3.10 -11.56
N LEU A 372 -38.06 1.99 -11.14
CA LEU A 372 -37.52 1.83 -9.79
C LEU A 372 -36.32 2.74 -9.53
N ALA A 373 -35.43 2.93 -10.49
CA ALA A 373 -34.26 3.80 -10.36
C ALA A 373 -34.63 5.29 -10.14
N HIS A 374 -35.82 5.70 -10.59
CA HIS A 374 -36.30 7.08 -10.55
C HIS A 374 -37.57 7.30 -9.72
N GLN A 375 -38.07 6.26 -9.05
CA GLN A 375 -39.29 6.42 -8.25
C GLN A 375 -39.06 7.30 -7.03
N VAL A 376 -40.08 8.10 -6.71
CA VAL A 376 -40.13 8.85 -5.46
C VAL A 376 -41.28 8.29 -4.64
N LEU A 377 -40.97 7.72 -3.48
CA LEU A 377 -41.96 7.17 -2.56
C LEU A 377 -42.46 8.26 -1.60
N ASN A 378 -43.77 8.25 -1.32
CA ASN A 378 -44.36 9.15 -0.34
C ASN A 378 -44.14 8.57 1.08
N PRO A 379 -43.36 9.23 1.97
CA PRO A 379 -43.15 8.74 3.34
C PRO A 379 -44.39 8.66 4.20
N GLU A 380 -45.47 9.36 3.83
CA GLU A 380 -46.71 9.36 4.60
C GLU A 380 -47.48 8.04 4.45
N VAL A 381 -47.09 7.24 3.45
CA VAL A 381 -47.78 6.01 3.04
C VAL A 381 -46.79 4.84 3.02
N TRP A 382 -47.09 3.81 3.81
CA TRP A 382 -46.37 2.54 3.74
C TRP A 382 -46.82 1.71 2.52
N PRO A 383 -45.93 0.97 1.83
CA PRO A 383 -44.51 0.79 2.14
C PRO A 383 -43.65 1.94 1.65
N VAL A 384 -42.63 2.25 2.46
CA VAL A 384 -41.56 3.21 2.13
C VAL A 384 -40.42 2.56 1.34
N PHE A 385 -40.66 1.42 0.69
CA PHE A 385 -39.73 0.71 -0.18
C PHE A 385 -40.50 0.01 -1.31
N ASP A 386 -39.81 -0.41 -2.37
CA ASP A 386 -40.36 -1.26 -3.43
C ASP A 386 -39.39 -2.40 -3.77
N LEU A 387 -39.87 -3.64 -3.70
CA LEU A 387 -39.11 -4.84 -4.01
C LEU A 387 -39.74 -5.55 -5.21
N ARG A 388 -38.98 -5.69 -6.30
CA ARG A 388 -39.43 -6.38 -7.52
C ARG A 388 -38.50 -7.53 -7.85
N VAL A 389 -39.09 -8.60 -8.35
CA VAL A 389 -38.34 -9.76 -8.84
C VAL A 389 -38.82 -10.09 -10.23
N GLY A 390 -37.87 -10.31 -11.14
CA GLY A 390 -38.13 -10.69 -12.52
C GLY A 390 -37.18 -11.76 -13.02
N TYR A 391 -37.67 -12.59 -13.94
CA TYR A 391 -36.86 -13.50 -14.73
C TYR A 391 -36.64 -12.87 -16.11
N VAL A 392 -35.40 -12.90 -16.61
CA VAL A 392 -35.04 -12.37 -17.93
C VAL A 392 -34.65 -13.52 -18.84
N ASP A 393 -35.42 -13.73 -19.92
CA ASP A 393 -35.14 -14.77 -20.91
C ASP A 393 -33.79 -14.53 -21.60
N GLY A 394 -32.92 -15.54 -21.61
CA GLY A 394 -31.59 -15.51 -22.27
C GLY A 394 -30.40 -15.84 -21.37
N CYS A 395 -30.58 -15.84 -20.04
CA CYS A 395 -29.58 -16.34 -19.09
C CYS A 395 -29.88 -17.81 -18.75
N LEU A 396 -29.21 -18.74 -19.46
CA LEU A 396 -29.24 -20.17 -19.10
C LEU A 396 -28.14 -20.49 -18.07
N PRO A 397 -28.44 -21.20 -16.97
CA PRO A 397 -29.76 -21.60 -16.47
C PRO A 397 -30.30 -20.59 -15.42
N ALA A 398 -31.54 -20.16 -15.61
CA ALA A 398 -32.41 -19.51 -14.61
C ALA A 398 -31.73 -18.49 -13.65
N CYS A 399 -31.09 -17.46 -14.19
CA CYS A 399 -30.73 -16.28 -13.40
C CYS A 399 -32.00 -15.45 -13.12
N GLY A 400 -32.47 -15.43 -11.88
CA GLY A 400 -33.45 -14.45 -11.42
C GLY A 400 -32.73 -13.12 -11.17
N CYS A 401 -33.24 -12.04 -11.76
CA CYS A 401 -32.79 -10.69 -11.39
C CYS A 401 -33.70 -10.18 -10.27
N VAL A 402 -33.12 -9.84 -9.13
CA VAL A 402 -33.80 -9.23 -8.00
C VAL A 402 -33.47 -7.74 -8.00
N TRP A 403 -34.48 -6.90 -8.20
CA TRP A 403 -34.33 -5.46 -8.09
C TRP A 403 -34.88 -5.02 -6.73
N ILE A 404 -33.98 -4.60 -5.84
CA ILE A 404 -34.37 -4.12 -4.51
C ILE A 404 -34.24 -2.61 -4.52
N THR A 405 -35.38 -1.94 -4.52
CA THR A 405 -35.40 -0.49 -4.35
C THR A 405 -35.83 -0.17 -2.95
N CYS A 406 -34.85 -0.02 -2.07
CA CYS A 406 -35.15 0.43 -0.72
C CYS A 406 -35.05 1.95 -0.71
N CYS A 407 -36.18 2.65 -0.63
CA CYS A 407 -36.11 4.04 -0.18
C CYS A 407 -35.82 3.99 1.33
N LEU A 408 -34.53 4.03 1.69
CA LEU A 408 -34.13 4.43 3.03
C LEU A 408 -34.64 5.86 3.20
N THR A 409 -35.78 5.97 3.87
CA THR A 409 -36.72 7.05 3.62
C THR A 409 -36.28 8.35 4.28
N VAL A 410 -36.39 9.41 3.45
CA VAL A 410 -36.77 10.81 3.73
C VAL A 410 -35.89 11.69 4.58
#